data_AF-A0A8T4Q328-F1
#
_entry.id   AF-A0A8T4Q328-F1
#
_cell.length_a   1.000
_cell.length_b   1.000
_cell.length_c   1.000
_cell.angle_alpha   90.00
_cell.angle_beta   90.00
_cell.angle_gamma   90.00
#
_symmetry.space_group_name_H-M   'P 1'
#
loop_
_entity.id
_entity.type
_entity.pdbx_description
1 polymer ?
#
loop_
_entity_poly.entity_id
_entity_poly.type
_entity_poly.pdbx_seq_one_letter_code
_entity_poly.pdbx_strand_id
1 'polypeptide(L)' 'MAQATTIQIDKTILKSLQEAKDYPRQTYAELIKKMLSLYRNSKKNNQYDAFLHKIQQSKMKELWDNKEDEAWENA' A
#
# COMPACT_ATOMS: atom_id res chain seq x y z
N MET A 1 -9.03 26.17 -20.60
CA MET A 1 -9.20 24.70 -20.53
C MET A 1 -10.11 24.39 -19.36
N ALA A 2 -11.10 23.49 -19.52
CA ALA A 2 -12.05 23.20 -18.45
C ALA A 2 -11.32 22.58 -17.24
N GLN A 3 -11.44 23.21 -16.07
CA GLN A 3 -10.82 22.73 -14.82
C GLN A 3 -11.54 21.52 -14.20
N ALA A 4 -12.76 21.22 -14.66
CA ALA A 4 -13.58 20.12 -14.17
C ALA A 4 -14.06 19.24 -15.32
N THR A 5 -14.13 17.94 -15.04
CA THR A 5 -14.63 16.91 -15.96
C THR A 5 -15.67 16.07 -15.22
N THR A 6 -16.64 15.53 -15.97
CA THR A 6 -17.69 14.66 -15.41
C THR A 6 -17.26 13.21 -15.54
N ILE A 7 -17.40 12.45 -14.46
CA ILE A 7 -17.24 11.00 -14.44
C ILE A 7 -18.60 10.34 -14.20
N GLN A 8 -18.87 9.25 -14.91
CA GLN A 8 -20.03 8.40 -14.63
C GLN A 8 -19.60 7.31 -13.65
N ILE A 9 -20.40 7.09 -12.62
CA ILE A 9 -20.18 6.06 -11.60
C ILE A 9 -21.51 5.40 -11.25
N ASP A 10 -21.44 4.12 -10.88
CA ASP A 10 -22.62 3.38 -10.46
C ASP A 10 -23.23 3.98 -9.19
N LYS A 11 -24.56 3.88 -9.09
CA LYS A 11 -25.31 4.36 -7.92
C LYS A 11 -24.91 3.64 -6.63
N THR A 12 -24.48 2.39 -6.73
CA THR A 12 -23.96 1.61 -5.60
C THR A 12 -22.66 2.22 -5.08
N ILE A 13 -21.72 2.53 -5.97
CA ILE A 13 -20.45 3.17 -5.65
C ILE A 13 -20.68 4.57 -5.08
N LEU A 14 -21.63 5.33 -5.62
CA LEU A 14 -21.99 6.65 -5.09
C LEU A 14 -22.48 6.57 -3.64
N LYS A 15 -23.30 5.55 -3.29
CA LYS A 15 -23.74 5.33 -1.90
C LYS A 15 -22.55 5.00 -0.99
N SER A 16 -21.66 4.11 -1.42
CA SER A 16 -20.44 3.81 -0.65
C SER A 16 -19.55 5.03 -0.46
N LEU A 17 -19.42 5.89 -1.48
CA LEU A 17 -18.70 7.17 -1.35
C LEU A 17 -19.40 8.15 -0.40
N GLN A 18 -20.72 8.11 -0.31
CA GLN A 18 -21.49 8.94 0.63
C GLN A 18 -21.30 8.46 2.08
N GLU A 19 -21.28 7.15 2.30
CA GLU A 19 -21.04 6.53 3.61
C GLU A 19 -19.57 6.69 4.06
N ALA A 20 -18.63 6.66 3.13
CA ALA A 20 -17.19 6.80 3.41
C ALA A 20 -16.74 8.24 3.70
N LYS A 21 -17.67 9.21 3.80
CA LYS A 21 -17.33 10.61 4.11
C LYS A 21 -16.86 10.72 5.56
N ASP A 22 -15.70 11.34 5.75
CA ASP A 22 -15.14 11.62 7.09
C ASP A 22 -15.94 12.72 7.82
N TYR A 23 -16.56 13.64 7.08
CA TYR A 23 -17.36 14.73 7.62
C TYR A 23 -18.53 15.11 6.67
N PRO A 24 -19.64 15.67 7.20
CA PRO A 24 -20.88 15.87 6.42
C PRO A 24 -20.73 16.74 5.16
N ARG A 25 -19.79 17.69 5.18
CA ARG A 25 -19.55 18.64 4.07
C ARG A 25 -18.38 18.26 3.15
N GLN A 26 -17.84 17.05 3.29
CA GLN A 26 -16.73 16.59 2.44
C GLN A 26 -17.18 16.46 0.99
N THR A 27 -16.39 17.06 0.09
CA THR A 27 -16.64 16.93 -1.35
C THR A 27 -16.12 15.57 -1.86
N TYR A 28 -16.77 15.02 -2.89
CA TYR A 28 -16.29 13.78 -3.51
C TYR A 28 -14.88 13.94 -4.10
N ALA A 29 -14.52 15.13 -4.57
CA ALA A 29 -13.19 15.41 -5.08
C ALA A 29 -12.11 15.30 -3.98
N GLU A 30 -12.37 15.82 -2.78
CA GLU A 30 -11.45 15.71 -1.63
C GLU A 30 -11.32 14.25 -1.19
N LEU A 31 -12.44 13.53 -1.09
CA LEU A 31 -12.46 12.12 -0.73
C LEU A 31 -11.65 11.27 -1.72
N ILE A 32 -11.88 11.45 -3.02
CA ILE A 32 -11.14 10.76 -4.08
C ILE A 32 -9.65 11.12 -4.02
N LYS A 33 -9.29 12.39 -3.77
CA LYS A 33 -7.89 12.82 -3.63
C LYS A 33 -7.20 12.14 -2.44
N LYS A 34 -7.89 12.01 -1.31
CA LYS A 34 -7.40 11.27 -0.12
C LYS A 34 -7.24 9.77 -0.43
N MET A 35 -8.21 9.16 -1.08
CA MET A 35 -8.11 7.75 -1.49
C MET A 35 -6.93 7.51 -2.44
N LEU A 36 -6.71 8.42 -3.41
CA LEU A 36 -5.58 8.33 -4.33
C LEU A 36 -4.23 8.48 -3.64
N SER A 37 -4.11 9.36 -2.65
CA SER A 37 -2.86 9.50 -1.89
C SER A 37 -2.57 8.25 -1.07
N LEU A 38 -3.57 7.69 -0.39
CA LEU A 38 -3.45 6.44 0.36
C LEU A 38 -3.09 5.26 -0.55
N TYR A 39 -3.76 5.13 -1.70
CA TYR A 39 -3.46 4.08 -2.67
C TYR A 39 -2.02 4.18 -3.22
N ARG A 40 -1.56 5.40 -3.55
CA ARG A 40 -0.17 5.63 -3.98
C ARG A 40 0.83 5.30 -2.89
N ASN A 41 0.55 5.67 -1.65
CA ASN A 41 1.43 5.39 -0.51
C ASN A 41 1.48 3.90 -0.19
N SER A 42 0.33 3.21 -0.19
CA SER A 42 0.25 1.76 -0.03
C SER A 42 1.01 1.03 -1.14
N LYS A 43 0.88 1.46 -2.40
CA LYS A 43 1.64 0.87 -3.51
C LYS A 43 3.15 1.07 -3.36
N LYS A 44 3.60 2.23 -2.89
CA LYS A 44 5.03 2.50 -2.60
C LYS A 44 5.54 1.65 -1.44
N ASN A 45 4.75 1.51 -0.38
CA ASN A 45 5.15 0.75 0.80
C ASN A 45 5.16 -0.75 0.53
N ASN A 46 4.21 -1.29 -0.25
CA ASN A 46 4.28 -2.69 -0.71
C ASN A 46 5.52 -2.96 -1.58
N GLN A 47 5.97 -1.99 -2.38
CA GLN A 47 7.24 -2.11 -3.11
C GLN A 47 8.45 -2.03 -2.19
N TYR A 48 8.38 -1.19 -1.16
CA TYR A 48 9.45 -1.06 -0.15
C TYR A 48 9.59 -2.33 0.69
N ASP A 49 8.50 -2.90 1.18
CA ASP A 49 8.51 -4.16 1.93
C ASP A 49 9.01 -5.32 1.05
N ALA A 50 8.55 -5.43 -0.19
CA ALA A 50 9.05 -6.43 -1.13
C ALA A 50 10.56 -6.27 -1.42
N PHE A 51 11.06 -5.03 -1.48
CA PHE A 51 12.48 -4.73 -1.65
C PHE A 51 13.30 -5.06 -0.39
N LEU A 52 12.79 -4.70 0.79
CA LEU A 52 13.42 -5.01 2.08
C LEU A 52 13.49 -6.51 2.32
N HIS A 53 12.40 -7.24 2.11
CA HIS A 53 12.39 -8.70 2.25
C HIS A 53 13.43 -9.37 1.33
N LYS A 54 13.62 -8.86 0.11
CA LYS A 54 14.62 -9.38 -0.83
C LYS A 54 16.06 -9.11 -0.39
N ILE A 55 16.37 -7.92 0.14
CA ILE A 55 17.70 -7.59 0.68
C ILE A 55 17.98 -8.34 1.99
N GLN A 56 16.96 -8.50 2.82
CA GLN A 56 17.07 -9.27 4.06
C GLN A 56 17.36 -10.73 3.76
N GLN A 57 16.76 -11.34 2.73
CA GLN A 57 17.10 -12.70 2.31
C GLN A 57 18.56 -12.86 1.89
N SER A 58 19.13 -11.90 1.13
CA SER A 58 20.54 -12.00 0.74
C SER A 58 21.47 -11.86 1.94
N LYS A 59 21.16 -10.96 2.88
CA LYS A 59 21.95 -10.78 4.11
C LYS A 59 21.80 -11.93 5.10
N MET A 60 20.61 -12.51 5.22
CA MET A 60 20.40 -13.72 6.04
C MET A 60 21.20 -14.89 5.49
N LYS A 61 21.20 -15.06 4.16
CA LYS A 61 22.02 -16.10 3.51
C LYS A 61 23.52 -15.88 3.75
N GLU A 62 23.97 -14.63 3.76
CA GLU A 62 25.38 -14.27 4.01
C GLU A 62 25.79 -14.43 5.48
N LEU A 63 24.86 -14.27 6.43
CA LEU A 63 25.08 -14.49 7.87
C LEU A 63 24.96 -15.96 8.29
N TRP A 64 24.25 -16.79 7.52
CA TRP A 64 24.09 -18.24 7.71
C TRP A 64 25.05 -19.11 6.88
N ASP A 65 25.81 -18.54 5.95
CA ASP A 65 26.93 -19.26 5.27
C ASP A 65 28.20 -19.28 6.14
N ASN A 66 28.05 -19.36 7.47
CA ASN A 66 29.16 -19.41 8.41
C ASN A 66 29.22 -20.80 9.05
N LYS A 67 30.44 -21.36 9.16
CA LYS A 67 30.72 -22.76 9.57
C LYS A 67 30.17 -23.17 10.96
N GLU A 68 29.53 -22.27 11.70
CA GLU A 68 29.00 -22.52 13.04
C GLU A 68 27.57 -23.10 13.04
N ASP A 69 26.86 -23.08 11.91
CA ASP A 69 25.50 -23.67 11.80
C ASP A 69 25.50 -25.22 11.77
N GLU A 70 26.65 -25.88 11.52
CA GLU A 70 26.75 -27.36 11.60
C GLU A 70 26.60 -27.90 13.04
N ALA A 71 26.73 -27.05 14.06
CA ALA A 71 26.60 -27.43 15.46
C ALA A 71 25.15 -27.43 15.98
N TRP A 72 24.21 -26.81 15.25
CA TRP A 72 22.80 -26.70 15.66
C TRP A 72 21.89 -27.79 15.06
N GLU A 73 22.32 -28.49 14.02
CA GLU A 73 21.58 -29.62 13.42
C GLU A 73 21.77 -30.96 14.19
N ASN A 74 22.61 -31.01 15.23
CA ASN A 74 22.90 -32.23 16.01
C ASN A 74 22.57 -32.11 17.52
N ALA A 75 21.69 -31.18 17.91
CA ALA A 75 21.23 -31.03 19.30
C ALA A 75 19.79 -31.51 19.50
#